data_AF-X1U4P9-F1
#
_entry.id   AF-X1U4P9-F1
#
_cell.length_a   1.000
_cell.length_b   1.000
_cell.length_c   1.000
_cell.angle_alpha   90.00
_cell.angle_beta   90.00
_cell.angle_gamma   90.00
#
_symmetry.space_group_name_H-M   'P 1'
#
loop_
_entity.id
_entity.type
_entity.pdbx_description
1 polymer ?
#
loop_
_entity_poly.entity_id
_entity_poly.type
_entity_poly.pdbx_seq_one_letter_code
_entity_poly.pdbx_strand_id
1 'polypeptide(L)' 'MKVIDTLWFTNLKGTAGIVILEEDVTGDRKAYIGVVDGLNEQTDREALLAWGNKFSLSTAEQIVQKLTKPVVGSISS' A
#
# COMPACT_ATOMS: atom_id res chain seq x y z
N MET A 1 6.19 11.47 11.73
CA MET A 1 5.54 10.35 11.03
C MET A 1 6.63 9.34 10.78
N LYS A 2 6.37 8.06 11.02
CA LYS A 2 7.36 6.99 10.85
C LYS A 2 6.92 6.05 9.74
N VAL A 3 7.76 5.87 8.72
CA VAL A 3 7.53 4.83 7.71
C VAL A 3 7.68 3.46 8.38
N ILE A 4 6.65 2.62 8.23
CA ILE A 4 6.61 1.26 8.75
C ILE A 4 7.12 0.29 7.68
N ASP A 5 6.63 0.44 6.46
CA ASP A 5 6.93 -0.47 5.36
C ASP A 5 6.69 0.22 4.00
N THR A 6 7.21 -0.37 2.94
CA THR A 6 6.94 0.06 1.56
C THR A 6 6.85 -1.14 0.62
N LEU A 7 5.76 -1.19 -0.14
CA LEU A 7 5.51 -2.23 -1.14
C LEU A 7 5.78 -1.66 -2.53
N TRP A 8 6.67 -2.29 -3.28
CA TRP A 8 7.05 -1.84 -4.62
C TRP A 8 6.51 -2.78 -5.71
N PHE A 9 6.03 -2.17 -6.79
CA PHE A 9 5.53 -2.83 -7.99
C PHE A 9 6.30 -2.29 -9.20
N THR A 10 7.29 -3.04 -9.69
CA THR A 10 8.19 -2.59 -10.78
C THR A 10 8.04 -3.48 -12.00
N ASN A 11 7.98 -2.86 -13.18
CA ASN A 11 8.09 -3.53 -14.46
C ASN A 11 8.88 -2.66 -15.47
N LEU A 12 8.99 -3.12 -16.72
CA LEU A 12 9.70 -2.40 -17.78
C LEU A 12 9.15 -0.99 -18.10
N LYS A 13 7.93 -0.66 -17.66
CA LYS A 13 7.26 0.61 -17.90
C LYS A 13 7.34 1.58 -16.71
N GLY A 14 7.90 1.15 -15.58
CA GLY A 14 8.12 2.01 -14.42
C GLY A 14 7.85 1.31 -13.09
N THR A 15 7.88 2.11 -12.04
CA THR A 15 7.69 1.67 -10.65
C THR A 15 6.51 2.39 -10.03
N ALA A 16 5.66 1.64 -9.36
CA ALA A 16 4.65 2.16 -8.45
C ALA A 16 4.91 1.63 -7.05
N GLY A 17 4.50 2.38 -6.02
CA GLY A 17 4.69 1.97 -4.64
C GLY A 17 3.54 2.32 -3.74
N ILE A 18 3.41 1.57 -2.65
CA ILE A 18 2.56 1.90 -1.49
C ILE A 18 3.48 2.10 -0.29
N VAL A 19 3.50 3.31 0.27
CA VAL A 19 4.18 3.60 1.54
C VAL A 19 3.18 3.52 2.68
N ILE A 20 3.54 2.81 3.75
CA ILE A 20 2.74 2.67 4.97
C ILE A 20 3.47 3.38 6.10
N LEU A 21 2.78 4.25 6.82
CA LEU A 21 3.33 5.03 7.92
C LEU A 21 2.44 5.01 9.16
N GLU A 22 3.04 5.33 10.30
CA GLU A 22 2.36 5.65 11.55
C GLU A 22 2.47 7.15 11.82
N GLU A 23 1.37 7.80 12.20
CA GLU A 23 1.41 9.18 12.68
C GLU A 23 1.86 9.26 14.13
N ASP A 24 2.85 10.11 14.41
CA ASP A 24 3.45 10.19 15.74
C ASP A 24 2.48 10.68 16.83
N VAL A 25 1.47 11.47 16.45
CA VAL A 25 0.53 12.09 17.40
C VAL A 25 -0.65 11.18 17.70
N THR A 26 -1.29 10.61 16.67
CA THR A 26 -2.49 9.78 16.85
C THR A 26 -2.18 8.29 16.96
N GLY A 27 -1.01 7.86 16.49
CA GLY A 27 -0.68 6.45 16.31
C GLY A 27 -1.40 5.80 15.12
N ASP A 28 -2.17 6.56 14.34
CA ASP A 28 -2.93 6.01 13.23
C ASP A 28 -2.02 5.57 12.09
N ARG A 29 -2.34 4.43 11.49
CA ARG A 29 -1.67 3.97 10.27
C ARG A 29 -2.32 4.59 9.04
N LYS A 30 -1.48 5.18 8.20
CA LYS A 30 -1.87 5.76 6.91
C LYS A 30 -1.05 5.09 5.80
N ALA A 31 -1.60 5.09 4.61
CA ALA A 31 -0.88 4.64 3.43
C ALA A 31 -1.08 5.61 2.26
N TYR A 32 -0.05 5.74 1.44
CA TYR A 32 -0.07 6.50 0.20
C TYR A 32 0.42 5.65 -0.96
N ILE A 33 -0.21 5.79 -2.13
CA ILE A 33 0.10 5.05 -3.36
C ILE A 33 0.37 6.00 -4.51
N GLY A 34 1.33 5.65 -5.37
CA GLY A 34 1.66 6.46 -6.54
C GLY A 34 2.70 5.82 -7.44
N VAL A 35 2.96 6.49 -8.56
CA VAL A 35 4.04 6.16 -9.50
C VAL A 35 5.27 7.00 -9.13
N VAL A 36 6.44 6.39 -9.23
CA VAL A 36 7.74 6.98 -8.90
C VAL A 36 8.78 6.66 -9.98
N ASP A 37 9.95 7.28 -9.92
CA ASP A 37 11.00 7.04 -10.93
C ASP A 37 11.72 5.71 -10.72
N GLY A 38 11.73 5.18 -9.49
CA GLY A 38 12.33 3.89 -9.16
C GLY A 38 13.85 3.90 -9.10
N LEU A 39 14.48 5.08 -9.03
CA LEU A 39 15.94 5.25 -9.04
C LEU A 39 16.52 5.28 -7.61
N ASN A 40 15.76 5.80 -6.65
CA ASN A 40 16.18 5.90 -5.26
C ASN A 40 15.00 5.71 -4.31
N GLU A 41 15.05 4.64 -3.54
CA GLU A 41 13.95 4.26 -2.65
C GLU A 41 13.59 5.34 -1.61
N GLN A 42 14.57 6.07 -1.09
CA GLN A 42 14.31 7.13 -0.11
C GLN A 42 13.59 8.31 -0.76
N THR A 43 14.08 8.77 -1.91
CA THR A 43 13.44 9.84 -2.68
C THR A 43 12.03 9.44 -3.12
N ASP A 44 11.86 8.19 -3.53
CA ASP A 44 10.56 7.65 -3.96
C ASP A 44 9.55 7.60 -2.81
N ARG A 45 9.98 7.19 -1.61
CA ARG A 45 9.14 7.23 -0.40
C ARG A 45 8.71 8.66 -0.09
N GLU A 46 9.63 9.62 -0.13
CA GLU A 46 9.34 11.04 0.10
C GLU A 46 8.36 11.60 -0.95
N ALA A 47 8.52 11.21 -2.21
CA ALA A 47 7.60 11.58 -3.28
C ALA A 47 6.18 11.03 -3.04
N LEU A 48 6.05 9.78 -2.59
CA LEU A 48 4.76 9.19 -2.24
C LEU A 48 4.12 9.86 -1.02
N LEU A 49 4.91 10.25 -0.02
CA LEU A 49 4.40 10.99 1.15
C LEU A 49 3.92 12.40 0.79
N ALA A 50 4.61 13.07 -0.13
CA ALA A 50 4.29 14.43 -0.54
C ALA A 50 3.14 14.50 -1.57
N TRP A 51 3.11 13.58 -2.54
CA TRP A 51 2.25 13.67 -3.72
C TRP A 51 1.44 12.40 -4.01
N GLY A 52 1.62 11.35 -3.22
CA GLY A 52 0.87 10.11 -3.38
C GLY A 52 -0.61 10.28 -3.05
N ASN A 53 -1.42 9.40 -3.65
CA ASN A 53 -2.84 9.33 -3.34
C ASN A 53 -3.03 8.57 -2.03
N LYS A 54 -3.97 9.02 -1.20
CA LYS A 54 -4.33 8.30 0.03
C LYS A 54 -4.85 6.90 -0.32
N PHE A 55 -4.21 5.88 0.22
CA PHE A 55 -4.65 4.49 0.11
C PHE A 55 -5.35 4.10 1.41
N SER A 56 -6.67 3.94 1.34
CA SER A 56 -7.49 3.71 2.53
C SER A 56 -7.57 2.23 2.91
N LEU A 57 -7.81 1.95 4.19
CA LEU A 57 -8.05 0.58 4.66
C LEU A 57 -9.22 -0.08 3.92
N SER A 58 -10.30 0.65 3.67
CA SER A 58 -11.46 0.11 2.94
C SER A 58 -11.12 -0.28 1.50
N THR A 59 -10.16 0.39 0.86
CA THR A 59 -9.64 -0.02 -0.46
C THR A 59 -8.86 -1.33 -0.35
N ALA A 60 -8.01 -1.46 0.68
CA ALA A 60 -7.27 -2.69 0.92
C ALA A 60 -8.20 -3.88 1.21
N GLU A 61 -9.22 -3.69 2.03
CA GLU A 61 -10.23 -4.70 2.33
C GLU A 61 -11.00 -5.15 1.09
N GLN A 62 -11.39 -4.21 0.21
CA GLN A 62 -12.02 -4.54 -1.07
C GLN A 62 -11.11 -5.37 -1.98
N ILE A 63 -9.82 -5.07 -2.00
CA ILE A 63 -8.83 -5.87 -2.76
C ILE A 63 -8.78 -7.28 -2.20
N VAL A 64 -8.63 -7.44 -0.88
CA VAL A 64 -8.62 -8.75 -0.23
C VAL A 64 -9.87 -9.53 -0.58
N GLN A 65 -11.06 -8.96 -0.38
CA GLN A 65 -12.34 -9.61 -0.70
C GLN A 65 -12.44 -10.08 -2.15
N LYS A 66 -11.90 -9.33 -3.10
CA LYS A 66 -11.94 -9.67 -4.54
C LYS A 66 -10.89 -10.72 -4.92
N LEU A 67 -9.75 -10.75 -4.25
CA LEU A 67 -8.66 -11.68 -4.54
C LEU A 67 -8.82 -13.02 -3.80
N THR A 68 -9.49 -13.02 -2.65
CA THR A 68 -9.84 -14.25 -1.94
C THR A 68 -11.16 -14.80 -2.48
N LYS A 69 -11.17 -16.04 -3.01
CA LYS A 69 -12.44 -16.74 -3.28
C LYS A 69 -13.14 -17.03 -1.94
N PRO A 70 -14.49 -16.96 -1.86
CA PRO A 70 -15.19 -17.52 -0.70
C PRO A 70 -14.82 -19.00 -0.61
N VAL A 71 -14.39 -19.43 0.58
CA VAL A 71 -14.26 -20.86 0.88
C VAL A 71 -15.68 -21.42 0.92
N VAL A 72 -16.19 -21.87 -0.23
CA VAL A 72 -17.43 -22.65 -0.29
C VAL A 72 -17.14 -24.00 0.37
N GLY A 73 -17.94 -24.32 1.39
CA GLY A 73 -17.58 -25.25 2.45
C GLY A 73 -17.28 -26.68 2.03
N SER A 74 -16.32 -27.27 2.74
CA SER A 74 -16.25 -28.71 3.00
C SER A 74 -16.67 -28.95 4.45
N ILE A 75 -17.97 -28.82 4.72
CA ILE A 75 -18.60 -29.50 5.84
C ILE A 75 -19.79 -30.26 5.25
N SER A 76 -19.49 -31.42 4.70
CA SER A 76 -20.44 -32.53 4.64
C SER A 76 -20.05 -33.46 5.77
N SER A 77 -20.70 -33.26 6.92
CA SER A 77 -20.86 -34.26 7.97
C SER A 77 -21.87 -35.31 7.55
#